data_AF-A0A4R5GWH7-F1
#
_entry.id   AF-A0A4R5GWH7-F1
#
_cell.length_a   1.000
_cell.length_b   1.000
_cell.length_c   1.000
_cell.angle_alpha   90.00
_cell.angle_beta   90.00
_cell.angle_gamma   90.00
#
_symmetry.space_group_name_H-M   'P 1'
#
loop_
_entity.id
_entity.type
_entity.pdbx_description
1 polymer ?
#
loop_
_entity_poly.entity_id
_entity_poly.type
_entity_poly.pdbx_seq_one_letter_code
_entity_poly.pdbx_strand_id
1 'polypeptide(L)'
;GIEDDFVGVVDVLTKQAYVRDDTGLPENYKIEEVPADMVDKVNEYHEMLVESAVEQDDDLMMAYMDGEEPSIEDLKRCIHKGTRTMAFFPTYCGSAFKNK
;
A
#
# COMPACT_ATOMS: atom_id res chain seq x y z
N GLY A 1 -13.37 -15.97 12.81
CA GLY A 1 -13.27 -14.55 12.41
C GLY A 1 -12.88 -14.49 10.94
N ILE A 2 -12.51 -13.35 10.37
CA ILE A 2 -12.02 -13.29 8.97
C ILE A 2 -10.62 -13.97 8.83
N GLU A 3 -10.01 -14.39 9.95
CA GLU A 3 -8.69 -15.02 9.96
C GLU A 3 -8.60 -16.29 9.12
N ASP A 4 -9.69 -17.08 9.03
CA ASP A 4 -9.71 -18.35 8.31
C ASP A 4 -9.49 -18.13 6.80
N ASP A 5 -10.12 -17.09 6.25
CA ASP A 5 -10.06 -16.73 4.82
C ASP A 5 -8.89 -15.80 4.46
N PHE A 6 -8.00 -15.47 5.41
CA PHE A 6 -6.83 -14.64 5.13
C PHE A 6 -5.83 -15.41 4.25
N VAL A 7 -5.66 -14.94 3.01
CA VAL A 7 -4.78 -15.55 1.99
C VAL A 7 -3.62 -14.64 1.55
N GLY A 8 -3.64 -13.36 1.91
CA GLY A 8 -2.64 -12.42 1.41
C GLY A 8 -2.90 -10.97 1.80
N VAL A 9 -2.15 -10.07 1.18
CA VAL A 9 -2.27 -8.62 1.38
C VAL A 9 -2.27 -7.90 0.03
N VAL A 10 -2.89 -6.72 -0.04
CA VAL A 10 -2.78 -5.84 -1.20
C VAL A 10 -1.88 -4.68 -0.84
N ASP A 11 -0.85 -4.45 -1.65
CA ASP A 11 -0.06 -3.22 -1.57
C ASP A 11 -0.83 -2.10 -2.27
N VAL A 12 -1.33 -1.16 -1.47
CA VAL A 12 -2.08 0.00 -1.96
C VAL A 12 -1.19 0.98 -2.72
N LEU A 13 0.13 1.02 -2.48
CA LEU A 13 1.04 1.93 -3.18
C LEU A 13 1.21 1.50 -4.64
N THR A 14 1.44 0.20 -4.86
CA THR A 14 1.68 -0.37 -6.20
C THR A 14 0.41 -0.93 -6.85
N LYS A 15 -0.70 -1.02 -6.11
CA LYS A 15 -1.96 -1.66 -6.51
C LYS A 15 -1.75 -3.11 -6.97
N GLN A 16 -1.02 -3.89 -6.17
CA GLN A 16 -0.72 -5.30 -6.45
C GLN A 16 -1.12 -6.19 -5.28
N ALA A 17 -1.68 -7.36 -5.57
CA ALA A 17 -2.02 -8.36 -4.57
C ALA A 17 -0.86 -9.33 -4.37
N TYR A 18 -0.47 -9.54 -3.12
CA TYR A 18 0.51 -10.53 -2.69
C TYR A 18 -0.24 -11.69 -2.05
N VAL A 19 -0.48 -12.73 -2.82
CA VAL A 19 -1.25 -13.90 -2.41
C VAL A 19 -0.30 -15.03 -2.06
N ARG A 20 -0.43 -15.57 -0.85
CA ARG A 20 0.39 -16.71 -0.40
C ARG A 20 -0.12 -17.99 -1.04
N ASP A 21 0.79 -18.92 -1.28
CA ASP A 21 0.38 -20.27 -1.62
C ASP A 21 0.10 -21.12 -0.37
N ASP A 22 -0.39 -22.34 -0.61
CA ASP A 22 -0.77 -23.27 0.46
C ASP A 22 0.44 -23.96 1.12
N THR A 23 1.69 -23.61 0.75
CA THR A 23 2.86 -24.34 1.25
C THR A 23 3.31 -23.88 2.64
N GLY A 24 2.75 -22.79 3.17
CA GLY A 24 3.09 -22.23 4.49
C GLY A 24 4.44 -21.50 4.56
N LEU A 25 5.18 -21.43 3.45
CA LEU A 25 6.49 -20.79 3.38
C LEU A 25 6.31 -19.28 3.11
N PRO A 26 6.85 -18.38 3.96
CA PRO A 26 6.67 -16.93 3.80
C PRO A 26 7.18 -16.36 2.47
N GLU A 27 8.22 -16.98 1.91
CA GLU A 27 8.81 -16.63 0.62
C GLU A 27 7.94 -17.00 -0.58
N ASN A 28 6.97 -17.89 -0.41
CA ASN A 28 6.15 -18.38 -1.49
C ASN A 28 4.85 -17.57 -1.61
N TYR A 29 4.93 -16.52 -2.42
CA TYR A 29 3.76 -15.73 -2.81
C TYR A 29 3.76 -15.48 -4.30
N LYS A 30 2.57 -15.21 -4.83
CA LYS A 30 2.36 -14.74 -6.19
C LYS A 30 1.91 -13.29 -6.15
N ILE A 31 2.43 -12.52 -7.09
CA ILE A 31 1.96 -11.16 -7.35
C ILE A 31 0.86 -11.29 -8.39
N GLU A 32 -0.34 -10.85 -8.03
CA GLU A 32 -1.54 -10.92 -8.85
C GLU A 32 -2.21 -9.55 -8.92
N GLU A 33 -3.19 -9.42 -9.81
CA GLU A 33 -4.04 -8.23 -9.85
C GLU A 33 -4.89 -8.12 -8.57
N VAL A 34 -5.32 -6.88 -8.26
CA VAL A 34 -6.20 -6.63 -7.13
C VAL A 34 -7.51 -7.41 -7.33
N PRO A 35 -7.97 -8.18 -6.32
CA PRO A 35 -9.27 -8.87 -6.38
C PRO A 35 -10.40 -7.90 -6.71
N ALA A 36 -11.32 -8.33 -7.58
CA ALA A 36 -12.38 -7.48 -8.12
C ALA A 36 -13.27 -6.84 -7.03
N ASP A 37 -13.47 -7.54 -5.92
CA ASP A 37 -14.22 -7.09 -4.75
C ASP A 37 -13.46 -6.08 -3.87
N MET A 38 -12.16 -5.88 -4.11
CA MET A 38 -11.30 -4.95 -3.39
C MET A 38 -10.89 -3.71 -4.20
N VAL A 39 -11.12 -3.68 -5.51
CA VAL A 39 -10.64 -2.61 -6.41
C VAL A 39 -11.04 -1.22 -5.91
N ASP A 40 -12.33 -1.02 -5.59
CA ASP A 40 -12.84 0.28 -5.14
C ASP A 40 -12.16 0.73 -3.85
N LYS A 41 -12.01 -0.20 -2.90
CA LYS A 41 -11.37 0.06 -1.62
C LYS A 41 -9.89 0.37 -1.77
N VAL A 42 -9.19 -0.34 -2.66
CA VAL A 42 -7.78 -0.10 -2.94
C VAL A 42 -7.57 1.26 -3.60
N ASN A 43 -8.47 1.69 -4.49
CA ASN A 43 -8.42 3.02 -5.07
C ASN A 43 -8.64 4.11 -4.01
N GLU A 44 -9.64 3.95 -3.13
CA GLU A 44 -9.89 4.85 -2.00
C GLU A 44 -8.64 5.02 -1.13
N TYR A 45 -8.05 3.91 -0.67
CA TYR A 45 -6.84 3.98 0.16
C TYR A 45 -5.60 4.49 -0.60
N HIS A 46 -5.52 4.23 -1.90
CA HIS A 46 -4.43 4.76 -2.72
C HIS A 46 -4.50 6.28 -2.82
N GLU A 47 -5.68 6.85 -3.06
CA GLU A 47 -5.89 8.30 -3.08
C GLU A 47 -5.51 8.93 -1.73
N MET A 48 -6.01 8.37 -0.63
CA MET A 48 -5.65 8.84 0.73
C MET A 48 -4.14 8.76 1.01
N LEU A 49 -3.47 7.71 0.52
CA LEU A 49 -2.04 7.54 0.65
C LEU A 49 -1.28 8.60 -0.14
N VAL A 50 -1.67 8.83 -1.41
CA VAL A 50 -1.04 9.82 -2.29
C VAL A 50 -1.18 11.21 -1.71
N GLU A 51 -2.39 11.60 -1.29
CA GLU A 51 -2.67 12.88 -0.63
C GLU A 51 -1.75 13.10 0.59
N SER A 52 -1.73 12.12 1.51
CA SER A 52 -0.90 12.20 2.72
C SER A 52 0.60 12.28 2.40
N ALA A 53 1.04 11.60 1.34
CA ALA A 53 2.44 11.60 0.93
C ALA A 53 2.84 12.94 0.32
N VAL A 54 2.09 13.47 -0.65
CA VAL A 54 2.48 14.71 -1.34
C VAL A 54 2.48 15.93 -0.42
N GLU A 55 1.70 15.95 0.67
CA GLU A 55 1.78 16.98 1.73
C GLU A 55 3.18 17.12 2.35
N GLN A 56 4.06 16.13 2.16
CA GLN A 56 5.44 16.19 2.65
C GLN A 56 6.38 16.96 1.71
N ASP A 57 5.94 17.41 0.54
CA ASP A 57 6.76 18.08 -0.49
C ASP A 57 5.93 19.11 -1.26
N ASP A 58 6.13 20.40 -0.99
CA ASP A 58 5.31 21.49 -1.53
C ASP A 58 5.25 21.49 -3.06
N ASP A 59 6.35 21.16 -3.74
CA ASP A 59 6.40 21.13 -5.21
C ASP A 59 5.54 19.98 -5.77
N LEU A 60 5.62 18.79 -5.15
CA LEU A 60 4.78 17.66 -5.53
C LEU A 60 3.31 17.86 -5.18
N MET A 61 3.02 18.52 -4.06
CA MET A 61 1.64 18.87 -3.68
C MET A 61 1.02 19.78 -4.74
N MET A 62 1.74 20.81 -5.19
CA MET A 62 1.27 21.70 -6.25
C MET A 62 1.07 20.95 -7.57
N ALA A 63 2.04 20.12 -8.00
CA ALA A 63 1.92 19.32 -9.21
C ALA A 63 0.70 18.38 -9.18
N TYR A 64 0.46 17.73 -8.04
CA TYR A 64 -0.70 16.85 -7.84
C TYR A 64 -2.02 17.62 -7.91
N MET A 65 -2.11 18.83 -7.35
CA MET A 65 -3.29 19.70 -7.46
C MET A 65 -3.55 20.16 -8.90
N ASP A 66 -2.51 20.27 -9.72
CA ASP A 66 -2.59 20.56 -11.16
C ASP A 66 -2.90 19.30 -12.01
N GLY A 67 -3.06 18.14 -11.37
CA GLY A 67 -3.44 16.88 -12.00
C GLY A 67 -2.27 16.01 -12.47
N GLU A 68 -1.04 16.32 -12.06
CA GLU A 68 0.13 15.50 -12.35
C GLU A 68 0.27 14.36 -11.34
N GLU A 69 0.33 13.11 -11.80
CA GLU A 69 0.51 11.96 -10.93
C GLU A 69 1.98 11.85 -10.45
N PRO A 70 2.25 11.76 -9.14
CA PRO A 70 3.60 11.59 -8.63
C PRO A 70 4.13 10.19 -8.96
N SER A 71 5.44 10.09 -9.17
CA SER A 71 6.06 8.77 -9.37
C SER A 71 6.06 7.94 -8.09
N ILE A 72 6.17 6.61 -8.22
CA ILE A 72 6.33 5.71 -7.06
C ILE A 72 7.59 6.06 -6.24
N GLU A 73 8.65 6.55 -6.88
CA GLU A 73 9.88 6.97 -6.20
C GLU A 73 9.65 8.24 -5.36
N ASP A 74 8.89 9.19 -5.90
CA ASP A 74 8.48 10.41 -5.20
C ASP A 74 7.60 10.09 -3.99
N LEU A 75 6.57 9.24 -4.18
CA LEU A 75 5.71 8.78 -3.10
C LEU A 75 6.51 8.10 -2.00
N LYS A 76 7.45 7.21 -2.34
CA LYS A 76 8.33 6.56 -1.35
C LYS A 76 9.21 7.56 -0.60
N ARG A 77 9.76 8.57 -1.29
CA ARG A 77 10.56 9.64 -0.67
C ARG A 77 9.72 10.43 0.33
N CYS A 78 8.50 10.81 -0.05
CA CYS A 78 7.57 11.53 0.81
C CYS A 78 7.11 10.71 2.02
N ILE A 79 6.73 9.44 1.82
CA ILE A 79 6.38 8.50 2.90
C ILE A 79 7.55 8.38 3.89
N HIS A 80 8.78 8.24 3.38
CA HIS A 80 9.97 8.18 4.22
C HIS A 80 10.18 9.47 5.02
N LYS A 81 9.99 10.64 4.40
CA LYS A 81 10.07 11.95 5.07
C LYS A 81 9.02 12.06 6.18
N GLY A 82 7.75 11.83 5.88
CA GLY A 82 6.64 11.94 6.83
C GLY A 82 6.75 10.95 8.00
N THR A 83 7.27 9.75 7.76
CA THR A 83 7.54 8.78 8.83
C THR A 83 8.64 9.28 9.78
N ARG A 84 9.72 9.86 9.25
CA ARG A 84 10.86 10.36 10.05
C ARG A 84 10.52 11.59 10.87
N THR A 85 9.61 12.43 10.37
CA THR A 85 9.14 13.64 11.04
C THR A 85 7.92 13.40 11.92
N MET A 86 7.42 12.15 11.97
CA MET A 86 6.21 11.77 12.71
C MET A 86 4.94 12.49 12.23
N ALA A 87 4.88 12.88 10.96
CA ALA A 87 3.67 13.45 10.35
C ALA A 87 2.56 12.41 10.23
N PHE A 88 2.92 11.15 9.94
CA PHE A 88 2.01 10.00 9.88
C PHE A 88 2.75 8.69 10.17
N PHE A 89 1.99 7.60 10.30
CA PHE A 89 2.49 6.28 10.62
C PHE A 89 2.04 5.26 9.55
N PRO A 90 2.94 4.81 8.66
CA PRO A 90 2.61 3.76 7.70
C PRO A 90 2.10 2.52 8.42
N THR A 91 0.93 2.04 8.03
CA THR A 91 0.26 0.91 8.65
C THR A 91 0.28 -0.28 7.71
N TYR A 92 0.78 -1.41 8.22
CA TYR A 92 0.87 -2.68 7.50
C TYR A 92 -0.01 -3.72 8.18
N CYS A 93 -0.50 -4.68 7.42
CA CYS A 93 -1.25 -5.83 7.93
C CYS A 93 -0.60 -7.14 7.49
N GLY A 94 -0.91 -8.22 8.20
CA GLY A 94 -0.39 -9.55 7.93
C GLY A 94 -0.76 -10.54 9.03
N SER A 95 -0.37 -11.80 8.85
CA SER A 95 -0.53 -12.84 9.86
C SER A 95 0.80 -13.52 10.12
N ALA A 96 1.30 -13.38 11.36
CA ALA A 96 2.49 -14.11 11.83
C ALA A 96 2.18 -15.58 12.14
N PHE A 97 0.93 -15.90 12.50
CA PHE A 97 0.52 -17.27 12.83
C PHE A 97 0.46 -18.17 11.60
N LYS A 98 0.02 -17.64 10.46
CA LYS A 98 -0.02 -18.35 9.17
C LYS A 98 1.35 -18.40 8.45
N ASN A 99 2.46 -18.16 9.16
CA ASN A 99 3.86 -18.28 8.67
C ASN A 99 4.56 -19.54 9.21
N LYS A 100 3.80 -20.56 9.66
CA LYS A 100 4.36 -21.79 10.23
C LYS A 100 4.55 -22.87 9.17
#